data_AF-A0A831T3N7-F1
#
_entry.id   AF-A0A831T3N7-F1
#
_cell.length_a   1.000
_cell.length_b   1.000
_cell.length_c   1.000
_cell.angle_alpha   90.00
_cell.angle_beta   90.00
_cell.angle_gamma   90.00
#
_symmetry.space_group_name_H-M   'P 1'
#
loop_
_entity.id
_entity.type
_entity.pdbx_description
1 polymer ?
#
loop_
_entity_poly.entity_id
_entity_poly.type
_entity_poly.pdbx_seq_one_letter_code
_entity_poly.pdbx_strand_id
1 'polypeptide(L)'
;MQGRELYLTKRREVLNSETHLLEIDLLRKDAHTVAAPYGALRRQGRWDYLIWLHRGGQGERYEVWGRTIRERLPRISAEWANACSRKGD
;
A
#
# COMPACT_ATOMS: atom_id res chain seq x y z
N MET A 1 -6.77 7.88 -20.89
CA MET A 1 -6.73 6.46 -20.43
C MET A 1 -5.32 5.94 -20.10
N GLN A 2 -4.23 6.54 -20.61
CA GLN A 2 -2.86 6.01 -20.41
C GLN A 2 -2.30 6.08 -18.96
N GLY A 3 -2.73 7.06 -18.15
CA GLY A 3 -2.17 7.25 -16.80
C GLY A 3 -2.48 6.11 -15.81
N ARG A 4 -3.69 5.54 -15.88
CA ARG A 4 -4.09 4.42 -15.02
C ARG A 4 -3.30 3.15 -15.33
N GLU A 5 -3.14 2.83 -16.61
CA GLU A 5 -2.38 1.66 -17.05
C GLU A 5 -0.91 1.77 -16.65
N LEU A 6 -0.30 2.95 -16.83
CA LEU A 6 1.09 3.17 -16.42
C LEU A 6 1.26 3.01 -14.90
N TYR A 7 0.31 3.53 -14.12
CA TYR A 7 0.29 3.36 -12.67
C TYR A 7 0.16 1.88 -12.27
N LEU A 8 -0.77 1.12 -12.87
CA LEU A 8 -0.97 -0.29 -12.56
C LEU A 8 0.26 -1.14 -12.94
N THR A 9 0.89 -0.85 -14.08
CA THR A 9 2.15 -1.49 -14.49
C THR A 9 3.24 -1.19 -13.48
N LYS A 10 3.44 0.08 -13.10
CA LYS A 10 4.48 0.45 -12.13
C LYS A 10 4.24 -0.19 -10.77
N ARG A 11 2.98 -0.22 -10.32
CA ARG A 11 2.57 -0.90 -9.10
C ARG A 11 2.95 -2.37 -9.12
N ARG A 12 2.68 -3.07 -10.23
CA ARG A 12 3.03 -4.48 -10.40
C ARG A 12 4.54 -4.69 -10.38
N GLU A 13 5.33 -3.82 -11.01
CA GLU A 13 6.80 -3.87 -10.94
C GLU A 13 7.29 -3.77 -9.50
N VAL A 14 6.80 -2.78 -8.74
CA VAL A 14 7.23 -2.54 -7.35
C VAL A 14 6.86 -3.72 -6.45
N LEU A 15 5.65 -4.28 -6.61
CA LEU A 15 5.19 -5.44 -5.83
C LEU A 15 6.01 -6.72 -6.07
N ASN A 16 6.69 -6.83 -7.21
CA ASN A 16 7.58 -7.95 -7.53
C ASN A 16 9.05 -7.65 -7.17
N SER A 17 9.31 -6.64 -6.34
CA SER A 17 10.65 -6.24 -5.90
C SER A 17 10.78 -6.27 -4.38
N GLU A 18 11.97 -5.95 -3.88
CA GLU A 18 12.22 -5.75 -2.44
C GLU A 18 11.82 -4.35 -1.95
N THR A 19 11.21 -3.54 -2.81
CA THR A 19 10.80 -2.17 -2.47
C THR A 19 9.54 -2.17 -1.59
N HIS A 20 9.54 -1.34 -0.55
CA HIS A 20 8.33 -1.05 0.21
C HIS A 20 7.40 -0.11 -0.58
N LEU A 21 6.12 -0.47 -0.68
CA LEU A 21 5.12 0.32 -1.39
C LEU A 21 4.04 0.77 -0.41
N LEU A 22 3.91 2.09 -0.26
CA LEU A 22 2.85 2.73 0.51
C LEU A 22 1.90 3.43 -0.45
N GLU A 23 0.62 3.07 -0.42
CA GLU A 23 -0.44 3.74 -1.17
C GLU A 23 -1.45 4.36 -0.20
N ILE A 24 -1.94 5.55 -0.55
CA ILE A 24 -3.04 6.22 0.14
C ILE A 24 -4.16 6.41 -0.88
N ASP A 25 -5.24 5.65 -0.72
CA ASP A 25 -6.44 5.80 -1.54
C ASP A 25 -7.36 6.82 -0.90
N LEU A 26 -7.44 8.00 -1.52
CA LEU A 26 -8.31 9.11 -1.11
C LEU A 26 -9.72 9.01 -1.70
N LEU A 27 -9.99 7.99 -2.53
CA LEU A 27 -11.29 7.81 -3.14
C LEU A 27 -12.27 7.30 -2.08
N ARG A 28 -13.11 8.21 -1.59
CA ARG A 28 -14.16 7.93 -0.62
C ARG A 28 -15.14 6.92 -1.21
N LYS A 29 -15.31 5.79 -0.50
CA LYS A 29 -16.36 4.75 -0.50
C LYS A 29 -16.93 4.19 -1.82
N ASP A 30 -16.98 4.96 -2.91
CA ASP A 30 -17.68 4.63 -4.15
C ASP A 30 -16.74 4.32 -5.32
N ALA A 31 -15.42 4.48 -5.15
CA ALA A 31 -14.40 4.08 -6.11
C ALA A 31 -13.25 3.32 -5.42
N HIS A 32 -13.55 2.13 -4.90
CA HIS A 32 -12.55 1.22 -4.33
C HIS A 32 -11.46 0.90 -5.37
N THR A 33 -10.24 1.41 -5.15
CA THR A 33 -9.10 1.17 -6.07
C THR A 33 -7.99 0.34 -5.42
N VAL A 34 -8.10 0.05 -4.12
CA VAL A 34 -7.10 -0.73 -3.37
C VAL A 34 -7.29 -2.24 -3.49
N ALA A 35 -6.18 -2.96 -3.59
CA ALA A 35 -6.12 -4.43 -3.66
C ALA A 35 -6.51 -5.15 -2.34
N ALA A 36 -6.80 -4.40 -1.27
CA ALA A 36 -7.16 -4.97 0.03
C ALA A 36 -8.60 -5.54 0.01
N PRO A 37 -8.86 -6.72 0.62
CA PRO A 37 -10.20 -7.31 0.63
C PRO A 37 -11.22 -6.38 1.28
N TYR A 38 -12.19 -5.90 0.49
CA TYR A 38 -13.23 -4.96 0.92
C TYR A 38 -14.00 -5.42 2.19
N GLY A 39 -14.18 -6.73 2.36
CA GLY A 39 -14.82 -7.30 3.55
C GLY A 39 -14.03 -7.06 4.85
N ALA A 40 -12.69 -7.09 4.81
CA ALA A 40 -11.87 -6.79 5.97
C ALA A 40 -11.93 -5.31 6.35
N LEU A 41 -12.00 -4.43 5.35
CA LEU A 41 -12.10 -2.98 5.49
C LEU A 41 -13.44 -2.54 6.10
N ARG A 42 -14.56 -3.17 5.70
CA ARG A 42 -15.88 -2.86 6.29
C ARG A 42 -15.94 -3.12 7.80
N ARG A 43 -15.16 -4.09 8.30
CA ARG A 43 -15.11 -4.40 9.74
C ARG A 43 -14.35 -3.34 10.57
N GLN A 44 -13.56 -2.48 9.93
CA GLN A 44 -12.83 -1.39 10.61
C GLN A 44 -13.71 -0.16 10.89
N GLY A 45 -14.99 -0.17 10.51
CA GLY A 45 -15.92 0.94 10.74
C GLY A 45 -15.90 1.99 9.64
N ARG A 46 -16.14 3.25 9.99
CA ARG A 46 -16.17 4.37 9.02
C ARG A 46 -14.75 4.89 8.79
N TRP A 47 -14.41 5.11 7.52
CA TRP A 47 -13.16 5.70 7.08
C TRP A 47 -13.43 6.60 5.88
N ASP A 48 -12.59 7.63 5.70
CA ASP A 48 -12.64 8.56 4.57
C ASP A 48 -11.54 8.24 3.54
N TYR A 49 -10.43 7.62 3.96
CA TYR A 49 -9.35 7.15 3.09
C TYR A 49 -8.73 5.86 3.64
N LEU A 50 -8.05 5.12 2.76
CA LEU A 50 -7.36 3.87 3.08
C LEU A 50 -5.87 4.05 2.88
N ILE A 51 -5.09 3.60 3.86
CA ILE A 51 -3.64 3.45 3.71
C ILE A 51 -3.33 1.97 3.57
N TRP A 52 -2.49 1.64 2.59
CA TRP A 52 -2.02 0.28 2.32
C TRP A 52 -0.50 0.25 2.24
N LEU A 53 0.12 -0.65 2.99
CA LEU A 53 1.56 -0.88 2.97
C LEU A 53 1.86 -2.32 2.56
N HIS A 54 2.63 -2.47 1.48
CA HIS A 54 3.34 -3.70 1.14
C HIS A 54 4.80 -3.54 1.54
N ARG A 55 5.31 -4.49 2.33
CA ARG A 55 6.74 -4.56 2.63
C ARG A 55 7.41 -5.49 1.63
N GLY A 56 8.29 -4.93 0.80
CA GLY A 56 9.06 -5.70 -0.17
C GLY A 56 9.75 -6.91 0.43
N GLY A 57 9.81 -7.99 -0.36
CA GLY A 57 10.32 -9.29 0.07
C GLY A 57 9.37 -10.11 0.96
N GLN A 58 8.19 -9.58 1.35
CA GLN A 58 7.22 -10.30 2.20
C GLN A 58 6.06 -10.94 1.42
N GLY A 59 6.13 -10.96 0.08
CA GLY A 59 5.08 -11.50 -0.78
C GLY A 59 3.76 -10.73 -0.67
N GLU A 60 2.61 -11.41 -0.80
CA GLU A 60 1.28 -10.80 -0.76
C GLU A 60 0.79 -10.49 0.68
N ARG A 61 1.67 -9.94 1.52
CA ARG A 61 1.34 -9.47 2.86
C ARG A 61 1.17 -7.97 2.89
N TYR A 62 0.12 -7.53 3.56
CA TYR A 62 -0.30 -6.14 3.55
C TYR A 62 -0.75 -5.66 4.91
N GLU A 63 -0.30 -4.48 5.30
CA GLU A 63 -0.85 -3.73 6.42
C GLU A 63 -1.86 -2.70 5.88
N VAL A 64 -3.02 -2.60 6.52
CA VAL A 64 -4.14 -1.78 6.03
C VAL A 64 -4.78 -1.00 7.17
N TRP A 65 -4.94 0.31 6.95
CA TRP A 65 -5.58 1.21 7.90
C TRP A 65 -6.66 2.04 7.22
N GLY A 66 -7.90 1.92 7.72
CA GLY A 66 -8.92 2.94 7.53
C GLY A 66 -8.69 4.15 8.42
N ARG A 67 -8.80 5.36 7.85
CA ARG A 67 -8.70 6.61 8.58
C ARG A 67 -9.74 7.61 8.10
N THR A 68 -10.25 8.42 9.02
CA THR A 68 -11.02 9.61 8.74
C THR A 68 -10.10 10.81 8.51
N ILE A 69 -10.59 11.87 7.87
CA ILE A 69 -9.82 13.10 7.62
C ILE A 69 -9.31 13.78 8.89
N ARG A 70 -9.93 13.49 10.04
CA ARG A 70 -9.57 14.05 11.34
C ARG A 70 -8.50 13.24 12.08
N GLU A 71 -8.29 11.99 11.68
CA GLU A 71 -7.30 11.12 12.29
C GLU A 71 -5.93 11.31 11.64
N ARG A 72 -4.87 11.16 12.44
CA ARG A 72 -3.49 11.19 11.93
C ARG A 72 -3.20 9.97 11.05
N LEU A 73 -2.32 10.16 10.06
CA LEU A 73 -1.73 9.06 9.31
C LEU A 73 -1.02 8.07 10.26
N PRO A 74 -1.01 6.77 9.92
CA PRO A 74 -0.28 5.78 10.71
C PRO A 74 1.20 6.13 10.76
N ARG A 75 1.81 5.96 11.94
CA ARG A 75 3.27 6.00 12.07
C ARG A 75 3.79 4.65 11.62
N ILE A 76 4.53 4.65 10.51
CA ILE A 76 5.08 3.43 9.92
C ILE A 76 6.55 3.35 10.29
N SER A 77 6.95 2.23 10.85
CA SER A 77 8.36 1.89 11.05
C SER A 77 9.01 1.66 9.69
N ALA A 78 10.01 2.46 9.35
CA ALA A 78 10.75 2.35 8.10
C ALA A 78 11.80 1.22 8.14
N GLU A 79 11.65 0.23 9.02
CA GLU A 79 12.61 -0.84 9.34
C GLU A 79 13.39 -1.26 8.09
N TRP A 80 14.58 -0.67 7.91
CA TRP A 80 15.40 -0.93 6.75
C TRP A 80 16.05 -2.28 7.02
N ALA A 81 15.44 -3.36 6.52
CA ALA A 81 16.17 -4.61 6.39
C ALA A 81 17.33 -4.34 5.44
N ASN A 82 18.55 -4.29 5.96
CA ASN A 82 19.77 -4.20 5.17
C ASN A 82 19.88 -5.47 4.30
N ALA A 83 19.22 -5.47 3.15
CA ALA A 83 19.51 -6.38 2.04
C ALA A 83 20.18 -5.60 0.90
N CYS A 84 21.07 -4.67 1.24
CA CYS A 84 22.05 -4.20 0.29
C CYS A 84 23.16 -5.26 0.21
N SER A 85 22.87 -6.39 -0.44
CA SER A 85 23.93 -7.27 -0.93
C SER A 85 24.65 -6.48 -2.02
N ARG A 86 25.82 -5.93 -1.70
CA ARG A 86 26.84 -5.60 -2.70
C ARG A 86 26.95 -6.83 -3.61
N LYS A 87 26.51 -6.72 -4.86
CA LYS A 87 27.12 -7.56 -5.90
C LYS A 87 28.57 -7.07 -6.01
N GLY A 88 29.47 -7.88 -5.47
CA GLY A 88 30.90 -7.72 -5.66
C GLY A 88 31.30 -8.02 -7.11
N ASP A 89 32.41 -7.39 -7.48
CA ASP A 89 33.29 -7.51 -8.65
C ASP A 89 32.73 -7.24 -10.05
#